data_AF-A0A7V5BNR0-F1
#
_entry.id   AF-A0A7V5BNR0-F1
#
_cell.length_a   1.000
_cell.length_b   1.000
_cell.length_c   1.000
_cell.angle_alpha   90.00
_cell.angle_beta   90.00
_cell.angle_gamma   90.00
#
_symmetry.space_group_name_H-M   'P 1'
#
loop_
_entity.id
_entity.type
_entity.pdbx_description
1 polymer ?
#
loop_
_entity_poly.entity_id
_entity_poly.type
_entity_poly.pdbx_seq_one_letter_code
_entity_poly.pdbx_strand_id
1 'polypeptide(L)'
;MPVADALQRVPAWAIAFAAPHTRRYKAYANLLLGEPDSLVTLTVEDAAGISREVTLRRQPLPKSTWQPVESRRLEDGWGYIAVRTLQGGPGLVKAFDAALDNLLDTPGLILDLRSNGGGNSLWGERMVGRLITETMPYGEECFRARHPMHRWVRGCHELRVTPRGKPYRGPVAVLVNTNVHSSAEWMAVALCTTGRARCFGRTTAGNTGNPVPFYLPDATVYYSTGDFHLLDGSRLNGSGIRPHEIITWTLEDIRAGHDPDLEAARAWLKATLSQK
;
A
#
# COMPACT_ATOMS: atom_id res chain seq x y z
N MET A 1 18.72 -26.37 -0.26
CA MET A 1 17.25 -26.61 -0.21
C MET A 1 16.59 -25.70 -1.23
N PRO A 2 15.68 -26.20 -2.06
CA PRO A 2 14.91 -25.37 -3.00
C PRO A 2 14.15 -24.22 -2.30
N VAL A 3 14.00 -23.08 -2.98
CA VAL A 3 13.28 -21.92 -2.44
C VAL A 3 11.83 -22.26 -2.08
N ALA A 4 11.18 -23.11 -2.88
CA ALA A 4 9.80 -23.55 -2.62
C ALA A 4 9.65 -24.24 -1.25
N ASP A 5 10.61 -25.08 -0.87
CA ASP A 5 10.62 -25.78 0.41
C ASP A 5 10.99 -24.82 1.56
N ALA A 6 11.90 -23.88 1.28
CA ALA A 6 12.30 -22.86 2.24
C ALA A 6 11.13 -21.96 2.67
N LEU A 7 10.23 -21.61 1.73
CA LEU A 7 9.04 -20.81 2.00
C LEU A 7 8.08 -21.48 2.99
N GLN A 8 8.00 -22.81 3.00
CA GLN A 8 7.16 -23.56 3.95
C GLN A 8 7.70 -23.49 5.38
N ARG A 9 8.97 -23.13 5.56
CA ARG A 9 9.64 -23.01 6.87
C ARG A 9 9.62 -21.59 7.43
N VAL A 10 9.07 -20.61 6.69
CA VAL A 10 8.95 -19.24 7.20
C VAL A 10 8.01 -19.26 8.42
N PRO A 11 8.44 -18.74 9.59
CA PRO A 11 7.63 -18.78 10.79
C PRO A 11 6.27 -18.10 10.60
N ALA A 12 5.21 -18.66 11.20
CA ALA A 12 3.86 -18.14 11.07
C ALA A 12 3.73 -16.66 11.50
N TRP A 13 4.49 -16.25 12.52
CA TRP A 13 4.53 -14.85 12.99
C TRP A 13 5.09 -13.88 11.92
N ALA A 14 6.00 -14.35 11.05
CA ALA A 14 6.58 -13.53 9.98
C ALA A 14 5.63 -13.37 8.79
N ILE A 15 4.52 -14.10 8.76
CA ILE A 15 3.50 -14.06 7.69
C ILE A 15 2.08 -13.92 8.27
N ALA A 16 1.95 -13.24 9.42
CA ALA A 16 0.67 -13.02 10.10
C ALA A 16 -0.23 -12.02 9.34
N PHE A 17 -0.75 -12.45 8.19
CA PHE A 17 -1.63 -11.67 7.30
C PHE A 17 -2.88 -12.49 6.93
N ALA A 18 -4.02 -11.83 6.81
CA ALA A 18 -5.30 -12.49 6.52
C ALA A 18 -5.35 -13.10 5.11
N ALA A 19 -4.84 -12.40 4.10
CA ALA A 19 -4.96 -12.80 2.70
C ALA A 19 -3.87 -13.80 2.25
N PRO A 20 -4.22 -14.87 1.53
CA PRO A 20 -3.25 -15.88 1.06
C PRO A 20 -2.13 -15.30 0.18
N HIS A 21 -2.44 -14.38 -0.76
CA HIS A 21 -1.42 -13.77 -1.64
C HIS A 21 -0.44 -12.91 -0.84
N THR A 22 -0.92 -12.24 0.20
CA THR A 22 -0.09 -11.44 1.12
C THR A 22 0.82 -12.33 1.95
N ARG A 23 0.32 -13.45 2.49
CA ARG A 23 1.16 -14.43 3.19
C ARG A 23 2.28 -14.94 2.29
N ARG A 24 1.97 -15.29 1.04
CA ARG A 24 2.98 -15.71 0.06
C ARG A 24 4.00 -14.61 -0.21
N TYR A 25 3.54 -13.38 -0.47
CA TYR A 25 4.41 -12.23 -0.71
C TYR A 25 5.36 -11.98 0.47
N LYS A 26 4.84 -12.01 1.70
CA LYS A 26 5.62 -11.82 2.93
C LYS A 26 6.56 -12.99 3.20
N ALA A 27 6.20 -14.22 2.84
CA ALA A 27 7.10 -15.36 2.93
C ALA A 27 8.36 -15.15 2.08
N TYR A 28 8.24 -14.64 0.85
CA TYR A 28 9.40 -14.26 0.05
C TYR A 28 10.18 -13.10 0.66
N ALA A 29 9.49 -12.03 1.08
CA ALA A 29 10.14 -10.85 1.66
C ALA A 29 10.92 -11.16 2.95
N ASN A 30 10.45 -12.14 3.72
CA ASN A 30 10.99 -12.52 5.01
C ASN A 30 11.82 -13.81 4.96
N LEU A 31 12.06 -14.38 3.76
CA LEU A 31 12.73 -15.67 3.59
C LEU A 31 14.13 -15.71 4.22
N LEU A 32 14.82 -14.57 4.20
CA LEU A 32 16.19 -14.45 4.70
C LEU A 32 16.27 -13.95 6.16
N LEU A 33 15.14 -13.75 6.84
CA LEU A 33 15.14 -13.42 8.27
C LEU A 33 15.85 -14.51 9.08
N GLY A 34 16.43 -14.08 10.20
CA GLY A 34 17.13 -14.93 11.14
C GLY A 34 17.89 -14.08 12.15
N GLU A 35 18.56 -14.74 13.08
CA GLU A 35 19.29 -14.07 14.16
C GLU A 35 20.34 -13.09 13.59
N PRO A 36 20.51 -11.90 14.19
CA PRO A 36 21.60 -11.00 13.85
C PRO A 36 22.95 -11.73 13.88
N ASP A 37 23.83 -11.38 12.94
CA ASP A 37 25.18 -11.95 12.77
C ASP A 37 25.28 -13.43 12.41
N SER A 38 24.16 -14.15 12.36
CA SER A 38 24.14 -15.51 11.84
C SER A 38 24.43 -15.57 10.34
N LEU A 39 24.98 -16.69 9.88
CA LEU A 39 25.29 -16.92 8.47
C LEU A 39 24.12 -17.57 7.74
N VAL A 40 24.00 -17.28 6.44
CA VAL A 40 23.10 -17.95 5.50
C VAL A 40 23.84 -18.25 4.21
N THR A 41 23.76 -19.48 3.73
CA THR A 41 24.31 -19.88 2.42
C THR A 41 23.18 -19.94 1.40
N LEU A 42 23.39 -19.27 0.28
CA LEU A 42 22.45 -19.16 -0.82
C LEU A 42 23.10 -19.67 -2.11
N THR A 43 22.36 -20.46 -2.88
CA THR A 43 22.66 -20.66 -4.30
C THR A 43 21.98 -19.54 -5.07
N VAL A 44 22.76 -18.73 -5.79
CA VAL A 44 22.26 -17.61 -6.59
C VAL A 44 22.62 -17.82 -8.06
N GLU A 45 21.73 -17.41 -8.95
CA GLU A 45 21.93 -17.40 -10.40
C GLU A 45 22.00 -15.95 -10.88
N ASP A 46 23.00 -15.62 -11.70
CA ASP A 46 23.14 -14.30 -12.28
C ASP A 46 22.35 -14.12 -13.60
N ALA A 47 22.49 -12.96 -14.24
CA ALA A 47 21.79 -12.66 -15.49
C ALA A 47 22.24 -13.54 -16.68
N ALA A 48 23.45 -14.13 -16.60
CA ALA A 48 23.99 -15.04 -17.61
C ALA A 48 23.63 -16.51 -17.34
N GLY A 49 22.86 -16.80 -16.28
CA GLY A 49 22.50 -18.16 -15.89
C GLY A 49 23.58 -18.88 -15.09
N ILE A 50 24.63 -18.17 -14.64
CA ILE A 50 25.72 -18.78 -13.88
C ILE A 50 25.29 -18.90 -12.42
N SER A 51 25.24 -20.13 -11.94
CA SER A 51 24.94 -20.45 -10.54
C SER A 51 26.21 -20.45 -9.69
N ARG A 52 26.14 -19.84 -8.50
CA ARG A 52 27.21 -19.88 -7.49
C ARG A 52 26.64 -19.90 -6.07
N GLU A 53 27.42 -20.43 -5.14
CA GLU A 53 27.11 -20.32 -3.72
C GLU A 53 27.70 -19.05 -3.12
N VAL A 54 26.92 -18.39 -2.27
CA VAL A 54 27.32 -17.20 -1.52
C VAL A 54 26.90 -17.37 -0.07
N THR A 55 27.84 -17.14 0.85
CA THR A 55 27.54 -17.07 2.27
C THR A 55 27.46 -15.61 2.69
N LEU A 56 26.32 -15.22 3.25
CA LEU A 56 26.03 -13.88 3.73
C LEU A 56 25.88 -13.88 5.24
N ARG A 57 26.31 -12.79 5.89
CA ARG A 57 26.04 -12.51 7.30
C ARG A 57 24.77 -11.67 7.40
N ARG A 58 23.80 -12.12 8.20
CA ARG A 58 22.57 -11.36 8.46
C ARG A 58 22.91 -10.10 9.25
N GLN A 59 22.50 -8.96 8.73
CA GLN A 59 22.63 -7.67 9.40
C GLN A 59 21.26 -7.02 9.54
N PRO A 60 21.05 -6.15 10.55
CA PRO A 60 19.86 -5.33 10.62
C PRO A 60 19.66 -4.55 9.32
N LEU A 61 18.40 -4.44 8.88
CA LEU A 61 18.09 -3.60 7.73
C LEU A 61 18.48 -2.15 8.03
N PRO A 62 19.14 -1.45 7.09
CA PRO A 62 19.45 -0.04 7.27
C PRO A 62 18.14 0.75 7.40
N LYS A 63 18.19 1.83 8.18
CA LYS A 63 17.06 2.77 8.23
C LYS A 63 16.86 3.35 6.83
N SER A 64 15.61 3.37 6.36
CA SER A 64 15.28 3.99 5.07
C SER A 64 15.64 5.47 5.09
N THR A 65 16.24 5.95 4.01
CA THR A 65 16.56 7.37 3.77
C THR A 65 15.49 8.10 2.97
N TRP A 66 14.44 7.38 2.57
CA TRP A 66 13.38 7.91 1.74
C TRP A 66 12.53 8.94 2.49
N GLN A 67 12.11 9.98 1.78
CA GLN A 67 11.19 10.96 2.34
C GLN A 67 9.78 10.36 2.38
N PRO A 68 8.99 10.62 3.43
CA PRO A 68 7.62 10.08 3.53
C PRO A 68 6.72 10.45 2.34
N VAL A 69 6.95 11.63 1.75
CA VAL A 69 6.34 12.08 0.51
C VAL A 69 7.44 12.57 -0.42
N GLU A 70 7.46 12.07 -1.64
CA GLU A 70 8.36 12.51 -2.70
C GLU A 70 7.53 12.91 -3.91
N SER A 71 7.97 13.92 -4.64
CA SER A 71 7.26 14.39 -5.82
C SER A 71 8.18 14.92 -6.88
N ARG A 72 7.79 14.76 -8.15
CA ARG A 72 8.49 15.31 -9.31
C ARG A 72 7.54 15.46 -10.48
N ARG A 73 7.90 16.33 -11.42
CA ARG A 73 7.37 16.27 -12.78
C ARG A 73 8.19 15.25 -13.57
N LEU A 74 7.52 14.37 -14.28
CA LEU A 74 8.16 13.40 -15.18
C LEU A 74 8.55 14.10 -16.50
N GLU A 75 9.46 13.50 -17.25
CA GLU A 75 9.98 14.07 -18.51
C GLU A 75 8.88 14.29 -19.56
N ASP A 76 7.85 13.45 -19.54
CA ASP A 76 6.64 13.53 -20.37
C ASP A 76 5.56 14.47 -19.79
N GLY A 77 5.87 15.22 -18.73
CA GLY A 77 5.05 16.30 -18.19
C GLY A 77 4.05 15.91 -17.10
N TRP A 78 3.86 14.60 -16.83
CA TRP A 78 2.97 14.13 -15.78
C TRP A 78 3.47 14.51 -14.38
N GLY A 79 2.55 14.76 -13.46
CA GLY A 79 2.87 14.86 -12.04
C GLY A 79 3.07 13.46 -11.47
N TYR A 80 4.07 13.28 -10.62
CA TYR A 80 4.29 12.05 -9.87
C TYR A 80 4.45 12.38 -8.39
N ILE A 81 3.67 11.72 -7.53
CA ILE A 81 3.80 11.81 -6.07
C ILE A 81 3.86 10.39 -5.51
N ALA A 82 4.91 10.07 -4.76
CA ALA A 82 4.99 8.85 -3.98
C ALA A 82 4.67 9.16 -2.51
N VAL A 83 3.65 8.50 -1.96
CA VAL A 83 3.34 8.56 -0.52
C VAL A 83 3.82 7.25 0.08
N ARG A 84 4.98 7.27 0.74
CA ARG A 84 5.69 6.07 1.18
C ARG A 84 5.23 5.55 2.53
N THR A 85 4.55 6.37 3.32
CA THR A 85 4.04 6.00 4.64
C THR A 85 2.94 6.96 5.07
N LEU A 86 2.05 6.51 5.95
CA LEU A 86 1.16 7.37 6.73
C LEU A 86 1.55 7.43 8.20
N GLN A 87 2.74 6.94 8.55
CA GLN A 87 3.32 7.10 9.88
C GLN A 87 3.89 8.51 10.04
N GLY A 88 3.70 9.09 11.22
CA GLY A 88 4.17 10.43 11.54
C GLY A 88 3.03 11.39 11.88
N GLY A 89 3.36 12.69 11.91
CA GLY A 89 2.46 13.75 12.33
C GLY A 89 1.83 14.55 11.18
N PRO A 90 1.12 15.64 11.51
CA PRO A 90 0.45 16.51 10.53
C PRO A 90 1.37 17.09 9.45
N GLY A 91 2.68 17.14 9.68
CA GLY A 91 3.68 17.57 8.69
C GLY A 91 3.65 16.75 7.40
N LEU A 92 3.20 15.49 7.46
CA LEU A 92 3.04 14.64 6.29
C LEU A 92 1.98 15.19 5.32
N VAL A 93 0.86 15.67 5.85
CA VAL A 93 -0.20 16.30 5.06
C VAL A 93 0.30 17.60 4.41
N LYS A 94 1.10 18.39 5.13
CA LYS A 94 1.73 19.60 4.59
C LYS A 94 2.72 19.28 3.46
N ALA A 95 3.52 18.23 3.61
CA ALA A 95 4.46 17.79 2.57
C ALA A 95 3.71 17.35 1.30
N PHE A 96 2.62 16.58 1.45
CA PHE A 96 1.75 16.23 0.33
C PHE A 96 1.09 17.46 -0.30
N ASP A 97 0.62 18.41 0.51
CA ASP A 97 0.03 19.65 0.01
C ASP A 97 1.00 20.43 -0.87
N ALA A 98 2.23 20.64 -0.39
CA ALA A 98 3.28 21.32 -1.14
C ALA A 98 3.66 20.56 -2.43
N ALA A 99 3.76 19.24 -2.35
CA ALA A 99 4.00 18.39 -3.52
C ALA A 99 2.91 18.55 -4.58
N LEU A 100 1.64 18.51 -4.16
CA LEU A 100 0.51 18.64 -5.07
C LEU A 100 0.38 20.06 -5.63
N ASP A 101 0.60 21.10 -4.82
CA ASP A 101 0.53 22.50 -5.24
C ASP A 101 1.49 22.79 -6.41
N ASN A 102 2.69 22.22 -6.38
CA ASN A 102 3.69 22.32 -7.45
C ASN A 102 3.34 21.52 -8.72
N LEU A 103 2.29 20.70 -8.67
CA LEU A 103 1.87 19.81 -9.76
C LEU A 103 0.42 20.06 -10.17
N LEU A 104 -0.25 21.10 -9.65
CA LEU A 104 -1.66 21.39 -9.96
C LEU A 104 -1.92 21.67 -11.45
N ASP A 105 -0.89 22.12 -12.17
CA ASP A 105 -0.92 22.44 -13.60
C ASP A 105 -0.56 21.23 -14.49
N THR A 106 -0.17 20.08 -13.92
CA THR A 106 0.13 18.90 -14.73
C THR A 106 -1.15 18.37 -15.38
N PRO A 107 -1.07 17.83 -16.61
CA PRO A 107 -2.26 17.36 -17.32
C PRO A 107 -2.80 16.03 -16.77
N GLY A 108 -2.02 15.34 -15.92
CA GLY A 108 -2.37 14.12 -15.21
C GLY A 108 -1.43 13.90 -14.01
N LEU A 109 -1.90 13.12 -13.04
CA LEU A 109 -1.16 12.80 -11.80
C LEU A 109 -1.04 11.29 -11.61
N ILE A 110 0.16 10.83 -11.29
CA ILE A 110 0.45 9.46 -10.85
C ILE A 110 0.74 9.49 -9.34
N LEU A 111 -0.10 8.80 -8.57
CA LEU A 111 0.03 8.65 -7.13
C LEU A 111 0.55 7.25 -6.80
N ASP A 112 1.78 7.14 -6.34
CA ASP A 112 2.42 5.86 -6.05
C ASP A 112 2.32 5.50 -4.56
N LEU A 113 1.58 4.42 -4.28
CA LEU A 113 1.35 3.90 -2.92
C LEU A 113 2.11 2.60 -2.66
N ARG A 114 2.88 2.09 -3.63
CA ARG A 114 3.47 0.74 -3.60
C ARG A 114 4.43 0.46 -2.44
N SER A 115 4.89 1.50 -1.76
CA SER A 115 5.74 1.40 -0.55
C SER A 115 4.99 1.66 0.76
N ASN A 116 3.70 1.99 0.70
CA ASN A 116 2.94 2.52 1.82
C ASN A 116 2.32 1.42 2.70
N GLY A 117 2.91 1.21 3.87
CA GLY A 117 2.40 0.26 4.86
C GLY A 117 1.26 0.78 5.75
N GLY A 118 0.75 1.99 5.50
CA GLY A 118 -0.25 2.63 6.33
C GLY A 118 0.34 3.47 7.45
N GLY A 119 -0.40 3.61 8.55
CA GLY A 119 -0.12 4.55 9.62
C GLY A 119 -1.42 5.15 10.14
N ASN A 120 -1.59 6.47 10.02
CA ASN A 120 -2.81 7.14 10.46
C ASN A 120 -3.76 7.40 9.27
N SER A 121 -4.99 6.87 9.35
CA SER A 121 -6.02 7.02 8.31
C SER A 121 -6.41 8.47 8.05
N LEU A 122 -6.42 9.33 9.08
CA LEU A 122 -6.74 10.76 8.93
C LEU A 122 -5.75 11.48 7.99
N TRP A 123 -4.48 11.04 7.95
CA TRP A 123 -3.51 11.62 7.00
C TRP A 123 -3.84 11.22 5.57
N GLY A 124 -4.18 9.95 5.34
CA GLY A 124 -4.62 9.46 4.03
C GLY A 124 -5.89 10.16 3.55
N GLU A 125 -6.90 10.28 4.41
CA GLU A 125 -8.16 10.98 4.10
C GLU A 125 -7.93 12.45 3.77
N ARG A 126 -7.07 13.14 4.52
CA ARG A 126 -6.69 14.52 4.20
C ARG A 126 -5.98 14.59 2.85
N MET A 127 -5.09 13.68 2.50
CA MET A 127 -4.45 13.68 1.17
C MET A 127 -5.48 13.47 0.05
N VAL A 128 -6.39 12.50 0.20
CA VAL A 128 -7.47 12.25 -0.77
C VAL A 128 -8.41 13.45 -0.87
N GLY A 129 -8.66 14.18 0.21
CA GLY A 129 -9.45 15.41 0.22
C GLY A 129 -8.92 16.50 -0.74
N ARG A 130 -7.64 16.47 -1.11
CA ARG A 130 -7.06 17.36 -2.15
C ARG A 130 -7.30 16.88 -3.57
N LEU A 131 -7.88 15.70 -3.76
CA LEU A 131 -8.09 15.09 -5.07
C LEU A 131 -9.57 15.11 -5.44
N ILE A 132 -10.48 15.38 -4.52
CA ILE A 132 -11.94 15.31 -4.72
C ILE A 132 -12.60 16.68 -4.65
N THR A 133 -13.82 16.79 -5.19
CA THR A 133 -14.60 18.04 -5.22
C THR A 133 -15.87 18.02 -4.39
N GLU A 134 -16.32 16.84 -3.96
CA GLU A 134 -17.49 16.64 -3.12
C GLU A 134 -17.24 15.56 -2.07
N THR A 135 -17.93 15.62 -0.93
CA THR A 135 -17.80 14.62 0.12
C THR A 135 -18.41 13.31 -0.33
N MET A 136 -17.62 12.24 -0.34
CA MET A 136 -18.07 10.91 -0.78
C MET A 136 -17.80 9.84 0.28
N PRO A 137 -18.72 8.87 0.46
CA PRO A 137 -18.45 7.68 1.24
C PRO A 137 -17.47 6.77 0.47
N TYR A 138 -16.70 5.96 1.18
CA TYR A 138 -15.81 4.99 0.54
C TYR A 138 -15.83 3.60 1.20
N GLY A 139 -16.48 3.45 2.35
CA GLY A 139 -16.65 2.17 3.01
C GLY A 139 -17.27 2.33 4.38
N GLU A 140 -17.29 1.25 5.14
CA GLU A 140 -17.72 1.23 6.54
C GLU A 140 -16.68 0.53 7.40
N GLU A 141 -16.44 1.06 8.59
CA GLU A 141 -15.68 0.35 9.60
C GLU A 141 -16.59 -0.12 10.72
N CYS A 142 -16.58 -1.44 10.95
CA CYS A 142 -17.39 -2.09 11.95
C CYS A 142 -16.55 -2.58 13.12
N PHE A 143 -17.00 -2.30 14.34
CA PHE A 143 -16.37 -2.74 15.58
C PHE A 143 -17.38 -3.47 16.47
N ARG A 144 -16.88 -4.33 17.34
CA ARG A 144 -17.66 -4.77 18.51
C ARG A 144 -17.56 -3.71 19.60
N ALA A 145 -18.65 -2.99 19.83
CA ALA A 145 -18.77 -1.99 20.88
C ALA A 145 -19.55 -2.57 22.08
N ARG A 146 -19.16 -2.18 23.30
CA ARG A 146 -19.91 -2.54 24.51
C ARG A 146 -21.04 -1.52 24.70
N HIS A 147 -22.29 -1.97 24.62
CA HIS A 147 -23.43 -1.10 24.88
C HIS A 147 -23.51 -0.76 26.39
N PRO A 148 -23.82 0.49 26.79
CA PRO A 148 -23.85 0.88 28.21
C PRO A 148 -24.84 0.08 29.07
N MET A 149 -25.93 -0.43 28.47
CA MET A 149 -27.02 -1.11 29.18
C MET A 149 -27.19 -2.61 28.81
N HIS A 150 -26.48 -3.16 27.83
CA HIS A 150 -26.61 -4.56 27.37
C HIS A 150 -25.33 -5.10 26.67
N ARG A 151 -25.41 -6.34 26.13
CA ARG A 151 -24.37 -7.13 25.42
C ARG A 151 -23.56 -6.34 24.38
N TRP A 152 -22.45 -6.92 23.94
CA TRP A 152 -21.67 -6.44 22.79
C TRP A 152 -22.56 -6.26 21.54
N VAL A 153 -22.49 -5.08 20.93
CA VAL A 153 -23.19 -4.72 19.68
C VAL A 153 -22.20 -4.48 18.55
N ARG A 154 -22.60 -4.74 17.31
CA ARG A 154 -21.83 -4.37 16.12
C ARG A 154 -22.16 -2.92 15.77
N GLY A 155 -21.22 -2.01 15.99
CA GLY A 155 -21.32 -0.62 15.56
C GLY A 155 -20.56 -0.43 14.26
N CYS A 156 -21.24 -0.05 13.19
CA CYS A 156 -20.64 0.27 11.89
C CYS A 156 -20.74 1.77 11.66
N HIS A 157 -19.63 2.37 11.22
CA HIS A 157 -19.56 3.78 10.92
C HIS A 157 -19.20 3.94 9.45
N GLU A 158 -20.01 4.70 8.73
CA GLU A 158 -19.69 5.07 7.35
C GLU A 158 -18.44 5.96 7.34
N LEU A 159 -17.47 5.55 6.54
CA LEU A 159 -16.25 6.30 6.31
C LEU A 159 -16.45 7.21 5.11
N ARG A 160 -16.15 8.49 5.30
CA ARG A 160 -16.30 9.54 4.30
C ARG A 160 -15.02 10.33 4.18
N VAL A 161 -14.74 10.79 2.97
CA VAL A 161 -13.67 11.76 2.72
C VAL A 161 -14.28 13.08 2.26
N THR A 162 -13.80 14.18 2.83
CA THR A 162 -14.30 15.53 2.56
C THR A 162 -13.24 16.34 1.78
N PRO A 163 -13.65 17.08 0.73
CA PRO A 163 -12.75 17.95 -0.02
C PRO A 163 -12.09 18.99 0.86
N ARG A 164 -10.86 19.35 0.52
CA ARG A 164 -10.15 20.48 1.15
C ARG A 164 -9.20 21.16 0.18
N GLY A 165 -8.92 22.43 0.48
CA GLY A 165 -7.98 23.24 -0.30
C GLY A 165 -8.36 23.33 -1.78
N LYS A 166 -7.38 23.66 -2.62
CA LYS A 166 -7.54 23.61 -4.08
C LYS A 166 -7.41 22.16 -4.56
N PRO A 167 -8.47 21.57 -5.15
CA PRO A 167 -8.43 20.17 -5.56
C PRO A 167 -7.69 19.99 -6.90
N TYR A 168 -6.98 18.89 -7.05
CA TYR A 168 -6.47 18.45 -8.34
C TYR A 168 -7.61 17.85 -9.17
N ARG A 169 -7.92 18.49 -10.30
CA ARG A 169 -9.08 18.15 -11.16
C ARG A 169 -8.71 17.26 -12.35
N GLY A 170 -7.43 17.07 -12.62
CA GLY A 170 -6.95 16.21 -13.70
C GLY A 170 -7.23 14.73 -13.46
N PRO A 171 -7.02 13.87 -14.48
CA PRO A 171 -7.03 12.43 -14.33
C PRO A 171 -5.94 11.97 -13.34
N VAL A 172 -6.27 10.99 -12.50
CA VAL A 172 -5.37 10.44 -11.48
C VAL A 172 -5.20 8.95 -11.73
N ALA A 173 -3.96 8.51 -11.86
CA ALA A 173 -3.56 7.10 -11.85
C ALA A 173 -2.97 6.77 -10.47
N VAL A 174 -3.32 5.63 -9.89
CA VAL A 174 -2.78 5.18 -8.59
C VAL A 174 -2.05 3.87 -8.78
N LEU A 175 -0.81 3.80 -8.32
CA LEU A 175 -0.01 2.57 -8.33
C LEU A 175 -0.15 1.88 -6.98
N VAL A 176 -0.61 0.62 -7.00
CA VAL A 176 -0.82 -0.18 -5.79
C VAL A 176 -0.17 -1.56 -5.93
N ASN A 177 0.15 -2.15 -4.78
CA ASN A 177 0.64 -3.52 -4.73
C ASN A 177 0.33 -4.18 -3.38
N THR A 178 0.79 -5.42 -3.21
CA THR A 178 0.62 -6.21 -1.98
C THR A 178 1.31 -5.63 -0.74
N ASN A 179 2.19 -4.62 -0.87
CA ASN A 179 2.70 -3.88 0.28
C ASN A 179 1.75 -2.77 0.77
N VAL A 180 0.78 -2.36 -0.04
CA VAL A 180 -0.27 -1.43 0.40
C VAL A 180 -1.12 -2.15 1.44
N HIS A 181 -1.02 -1.75 2.71
CA HIS A 181 -1.77 -2.37 3.81
C HIS A 181 -2.25 -1.33 4.84
N SER A 182 -3.18 -1.74 5.71
CA SER A 182 -3.71 -0.91 6.79
C SER A 182 -4.33 0.40 6.25
N SER A 183 -4.09 1.56 6.89
CA SER A 183 -4.63 2.85 6.46
C SER A 183 -4.27 3.27 5.03
N ALA A 184 -3.22 2.71 4.43
CA ALA A 184 -2.92 2.95 3.02
C ALA A 184 -3.96 2.28 2.10
N GLU A 185 -4.54 1.16 2.52
CA GLU A 185 -5.65 0.53 1.80
C GLU A 185 -6.89 1.40 1.87
N TRP A 186 -7.15 2.13 2.95
CA TRP A 186 -8.28 3.06 3.02
C TRP A 186 -8.15 4.15 1.96
N MET A 187 -6.93 4.67 1.80
CA MET A 187 -6.62 5.64 0.75
C MET A 187 -6.81 5.05 -0.65
N ALA A 188 -6.39 3.80 -0.85
CA ALA A 188 -6.62 3.08 -2.10
C ALA A 188 -8.11 2.80 -2.34
N VAL A 189 -8.92 2.46 -1.32
CA VAL A 189 -10.37 2.29 -1.46
C VAL A 189 -10.98 3.60 -1.92
N ALA A 190 -10.73 4.69 -1.17
CA ALA A 190 -11.29 6.00 -1.45
C ALA A 190 -10.96 6.53 -2.87
N LEU A 191 -9.88 6.07 -3.49
CA LEU A 191 -9.51 6.48 -4.85
C LEU A 191 -9.94 5.47 -5.92
N CYS A 192 -9.75 4.18 -5.68
CA CYS A 192 -9.94 3.13 -6.67
C CYS A 192 -11.40 2.67 -6.80
N THR A 193 -12.18 2.68 -5.72
CA THR A 193 -13.55 2.11 -5.77
C THR A 193 -14.63 3.16 -5.97
N THR A 194 -14.29 4.44 -5.86
CA THR A 194 -15.22 5.58 -5.99
C THR A 194 -15.23 6.19 -7.40
N GLY A 195 -14.43 5.65 -8.31
CA GLY A 195 -14.25 6.20 -9.66
C GLY A 195 -13.38 7.44 -9.73
N ARG A 196 -12.82 7.93 -8.60
CA ARG A 196 -11.97 9.12 -8.63
C ARG A 196 -10.68 8.90 -9.40
N ALA A 197 -10.08 7.72 -9.30
CA ALA A 197 -8.83 7.38 -9.97
C ALA A 197 -8.87 6.01 -10.63
N ARG A 198 -8.01 5.79 -11.62
CA ARG A 198 -7.74 4.45 -12.15
C ARG A 198 -6.53 3.87 -11.46
N CYS A 199 -6.55 2.57 -11.18
CA CYS A 199 -5.57 1.92 -10.33
C CYS A 199 -4.88 0.77 -11.06
N PHE A 200 -3.57 0.68 -10.89
CA PHE A 200 -2.67 -0.21 -11.63
C PHE A 200 -1.75 -0.95 -10.66
N GLY A 201 -1.32 -2.15 -11.05
CA GLY A 201 -0.32 -2.93 -10.33
C GLY A 201 -0.90 -4.24 -9.81
N ARG A 202 -0.80 -4.50 -8.51
CA ARG A 202 -1.18 -5.78 -7.91
C ARG A 202 -2.17 -5.61 -6.76
N THR A 203 -2.93 -6.66 -6.44
CA THR A 203 -3.87 -6.65 -5.32
C THR A 203 -3.19 -6.23 -4.02
N THR A 204 -3.83 -5.31 -3.28
CA THR A 204 -3.36 -4.82 -1.97
C THR A 204 -3.40 -5.93 -0.92
N ALA A 205 -2.88 -5.67 0.27
CA ALA A 205 -2.63 -6.71 1.26
C ALA A 205 -3.88 -7.38 1.85
N GLY A 206 -5.03 -6.69 1.86
CA GLY A 206 -6.23 -7.14 2.56
C GLY A 206 -6.00 -7.26 4.06
N ASN A 207 -5.37 -6.27 4.66
CA ASN A 207 -4.90 -6.34 6.04
C ASN A 207 -5.07 -5.00 6.77
N THR A 208 -6.32 -4.58 6.93
CA THR A 208 -6.74 -3.53 7.85
C THR A 208 -7.30 -4.15 9.13
N GLY A 209 -7.52 -3.37 10.18
CA GLY A 209 -8.09 -3.97 11.39
C GLY A 209 -8.10 -3.14 12.65
N ASN A 210 -7.60 -1.90 12.60
CA ASN A 210 -7.46 -1.01 13.74
C ASN A 210 -7.00 -1.76 15.01
N PRO A 211 -5.77 -2.31 14.97
CA PRO A 211 -5.32 -3.25 15.98
C PRO A 211 -5.14 -2.53 17.32
N VAL A 212 -5.53 -3.20 18.40
CA VAL A 212 -5.29 -2.70 19.76
C VAL A 212 -4.16 -3.50 20.42
N PRO A 213 -3.32 -2.85 21.25
CA PRO A 213 -2.25 -3.54 21.95
C PRO A 213 -2.78 -4.30 23.16
N PHE A 214 -2.24 -5.49 23.37
CA PHE A 214 -2.33 -6.27 24.59
C PHE A 214 -0.92 -6.43 25.17
N TYR A 215 -0.70 -5.93 26.38
CA TYR A 215 0.61 -5.90 27.02
C TYR A 215 0.83 -7.16 27.85
N LEU A 216 1.93 -7.87 27.56
CA LEU A 216 2.46 -9.00 28.32
C LEU A 216 3.73 -8.53 29.06
N PRO A 217 4.21 -9.28 30.08
CA PRO A 217 5.42 -8.90 30.81
C PRO A 217 6.66 -8.67 29.93
N ASP A 218 6.79 -9.41 28.83
CA ASP A 218 7.94 -9.45 27.94
C ASP A 218 7.61 -9.19 26.46
N ALA A 219 6.33 -8.92 26.14
CA ALA A 219 5.86 -8.77 24.77
C ALA A 219 4.65 -7.84 24.65
N THR A 220 4.37 -7.39 23.43
CA THR A 220 3.10 -6.73 23.09
C THR A 220 2.49 -7.47 21.91
N VAL A 221 1.23 -7.89 22.06
CA VAL A 221 0.46 -8.55 21.01
C VAL A 221 -0.58 -7.59 20.50
N TYR A 222 -0.69 -7.47 19.17
CA TYR A 222 -1.70 -6.66 18.52
C TYR A 222 -2.78 -7.56 17.94
N TYR A 223 -4.05 -7.30 18.25
CA TYR A 223 -5.17 -8.01 17.65
C TYR A 223 -6.14 -7.05 16.99
N SER A 224 -6.65 -7.46 15.84
CA SER A 224 -7.61 -6.68 15.05
C SER A 224 -8.95 -6.56 15.79
N THR A 225 -9.53 -5.36 15.79
CA THR A 225 -10.84 -5.08 16.38
C THR A 225 -11.84 -4.49 15.39
N GLY A 226 -11.33 -3.91 14.29
CA GLY A 226 -12.10 -3.35 13.19
C GLY A 226 -12.26 -4.32 12.03
N ASP A 227 -13.42 -4.26 11.39
CA ASP A 227 -13.73 -4.97 10.15
C ASP A 227 -14.18 -3.96 9.11
N PHE A 228 -13.41 -3.83 8.03
CA PHE A 228 -13.67 -2.87 6.98
C PHE A 228 -14.49 -3.52 5.87
N HIS A 229 -15.62 -2.89 5.55
CA HIS A 229 -16.49 -3.25 4.44
C HIS A 229 -16.40 -2.20 3.34
N LEU A 230 -16.27 -2.65 2.09
CA LEU A 230 -16.41 -1.80 0.91
C LEU A 230 -17.88 -1.38 0.74
N LEU A 231 -18.15 -0.42 -0.13
CA LEU A 231 -19.52 0.07 -0.41
C LEU A 231 -20.45 -1.02 -0.97
N ASP A 232 -19.90 -2.08 -1.58
CA ASP A 232 -20.66 -3.24 -2.05
C ASP A 232 -20.93 -4.28 -0.93
N GLY A 233 -20.52 -3.99 0.31
CA GLY A 233 -20.65 -4.84 1.48
C GLY A 233 -19.56 -5.90 1.64
N SER A 234 -18.70 -6.10 0.63
CA SER A 234 -17.60 -7.06 0.69
C SER A 234 -16.53 -6.65 1.69
N ARG A 235 -15.79 -7.62 2.24
CA ARG A 235 -14.76 -7.36 3.24
C ARG A 235 -13.42 -7.07 2.56
N LEU A 236 -12.75 -6.01 3.01
CA LEU A 236 -11.38 -5.70 2.59
C LEU A 236 -10.40 -6.73 3.17
N ASN A 237 -10.60 -7.13 4.43
CA ASN A 237 -9.74 -8.07 5.13
C ASN A 237 -9.80 -9.47 4.52
N GLY A 238 -8.62 -10.02 4.24
CA GLY A 238 -8.46 -11.33 3.59
C GLY A 238 -8.46 -11.29 2.05
N SER A 239 -8.85 -10.16 1.45
CA SER A 239 -9.00 -10.02 0.00
C SER A 239 -8.10 -8.94 -0.58
N GLY A 240 -8.09 -7.76 0.04
CA GLY A 240 -7.48 -6.56 -0.52
C GLY A 240 -8.30 -5.97 -1.66
N ILE A 241 -7.80 -4.89 -2.24
CA ILE A 241 -8.40 -4.21 -3.40
C ILE A 241 -7.68 -4.73 -4.63
N ARG A 242 -8.44 -5.26 -5.58
CA ARG A 242 -7.95 -5.56 -6.91
C ARG A 242 -7.88 -4.26 -7.71
N PRO A 243 -6.71 -3.85 -8.25
CA PRO A 243 -6.65 -2.70 -9.15
C PRO A 243 -7.51 -2.93 -10.41
N HIS A 244 -7.88 -1.84 -11.06
CA HIS A 244 -8.60 -1.86 -12.34
C HIS A 244 -7.80 -2.62 -13.40
N GLU A 245 -6.47 -2.46 -13.37
CA GLU A 245 -5.54 -3.14 -14.25
C GLU A 245 -4.49 -3.89 -13.44
N ILE A 246 -4.51 -5.23 -13.55
CA ILE A 246 -3.52 -6.08 -12.92
C ILE A 246 -2.29 -6.13 -13.83
N ILE A 247 -1.14 -5.74 -13.29
CA ILE A 247 0.14 -5.73 -13.97
C ILE A 247 1.04 -6.80 -13.33
N THR A 248 1.56 -7.69 -14.17
CA THR A 248 2.49 -8.75 -13.77
C THR A 248 3.88 -8.36 -14.23
N TRP A 249 4.81 -8.29 -13.29
CA TRP A 249 6.22 -8.04 -13.60
C TRP A 249 6.88 -9.32 -14.09
N THR A 250 7.69 -9.20 -15.13
CA THR A 250 8.53 -10.28 -15.66
C THR A 250 9.96 -10.17 -15.11
N LEU A 251 10.74 -11.25 -15.25
CA LEU A 251 12.17 -11.20 -14.93
C LEU A 251 12.92 -10.23 -15.85
N GLU A 252 12.46 -10.06 -17.09
CA GLU A 252 13.01 -9.11 -18.05
C GLU A 252 12.80 -7.67 -17.57
N ASP A 253 11.60 -7.31 -17.10
CA ASP A 253 11.32 -5.98 -16.55
C ASP A 253 12.29 -5.65 -15.41
N ILE A 254 12.48 -6.59 -14.49
CA ILE A 254 13.39 -6.43 -13.35
C ILE A 254 14.84 -6.24 -13.83
N ARG A 255 15.29 -7.05 -14.79
CA ARG A 255 16.66 -6.99 -15.33
C ARG A 255 16.92 -5.70 -16.11
N ALA A 256 15.91 -5.19 -16.82
CA ALA A 256 16.00 -3.95 -17.60
C ALA A 256 15.74 -2.68 -16.75
N GLY A 257 15.31 -2.83 -15.49
CA GLY A 257 14.92 -1.70 -14.66
C GLY A 257 13.63 -1.02 -15.15
N HIS A 258 12.80 -1.75 -15.88
CA HIS A 258 11.52 -1.25 -16.38
C HIS A 258 10.44 -1.35 -15.30
N ASP A 259 9.63 -0.29 -15.17
CA ASP A 259 8.50 -0.24 -14.24
C ASP A 259 7.18 -0.36 -15.02
N PRO A 260 6.64 -1.58 -15.21
CA PRO A 260 5.45 -1.78 -16.02
C PRO A 260 4.19 -1.17 -15.40
N ASP A 261 4.14 -0.98 -14.07
CA ASP A 261 3.01 -0.30 -13.42
C ASP A 261 2.97 1.18 -13.83
N LEU A 262 4.14 1.83 -13.85
CA LEU A 262 4.29 3.23 -14.22
C LEU A 262 3.97 3.45 -15.70
N GLU A 263 4.44 2.57 -16.58
CA GLU A 263 4.17 2.67 -18.02
C GLU A 263 2.69 2.46 -18.34
N ALA A 264 2.01 1.51 -17.68
CA ALA A 264 0.57 1.32 -17.84
C ALA A 264 -0.23 2.58 -17.41
N ALA A 265 0.16 3.18 -16.28
CA ALA A 265 -0.44 4.42 -15.81
C ALA A 265 -0.24 5.58 -16.80
N ARG A 266 0.97 5.74 -17.35
CA ARG A 266 1.27 6.76 -18.38
C ARG A 266 0.47 6.53 -19.66
N ALA A 267 0.40 5.29 -20.13
CA ALA A 267 -0.37 4.93 -21.32
C ALA A 267 -1.85 5.29 -21.15
N TRP A 268 -2.44 4.98 -19.98
CA TRP A 268 -3.82 5.35 -19.69
C TRP A 268 -4.03 6.87 -19.59
N LEU A 269 -3.13 7.60 -18.93
CA LEU A 269 -3.21 9.06 -18.86
C LEU A 269 -3.17 9.69 -20.26
N LYS A 270 -2.27 9.22 -21.13
CA LYS A 270 -2.18 9.67 -22.52
C LYS A 270 -3.48 9.40 -23.28
N ALA A 271 -4.02 8.18 -23.21
CA ALA A 271 -5.27 7.82 -23.88
C ALA A 271 -6.47 8.64 -23.37
N THR A 272 -6.52 8.92 -22.06
CA THR A 272 -7.60 9.70 -21.42
C THR A 272 -7.63 11.15 -21.91
N LEU A 273 -6.46 11.75 -22.18
CA LEU A 273 -6.40 13.11 -22.72
C LEU A 273 -6.71 13.18 -24.21
N SER A 274 -6.35 12.16 -24.99
CA SER A 274 -6.68 12.12 -26.42
C SER A 274 -8.19 11.97 -26.70
N GLN A 275 -8.99 11.64 -25.69
CA GLN A 275 -10.44 11.50 -25.78
C GLN A 275 -11.22 12.75 -25.33
N LYS A 276 -10.52 13.80 -24.86
CA LYS A 276 -11.10 15.09 -24.47
C LYS A 276 -10.88 16.13 -25.55
#